data_AF-A0A2X1JD00-F1
#
_entry.id   AF-A0A2X1JD00-F1
#
_cell.length_a   1.000
_cell.length_b   1.000
_cell.length_c   1.000
_cell.angle_alpha   90.00
_cell.angle_beta   90.00
_cell.angle_gamma   90.00
#
_symmetry.space_group_name_H-M   'P 1'
#
loop_
_entity.id
_entity.type
_entity.pdbx_description
1 polymer ?
#
loop_
_entity_poly.entity_id
_entity_poly.type
_entity_poly.pdbx_seq_one_letter_code
_entity_poly.pdbx_strand_id
1 'polypeptide(L)'
;MIQEQTMLNVADNSGARRVMCIKVLGGSHRRYAGVGDIIKITIKEAIPRGKVKKGDVLKAGSGAHQEGCSSPGRFCHSLRW
;
A
#
# COMPACT_ATOMS: atom_id res chain seq x y z
N MET A 1 -5.63 -3.85 8.92
CA MET A 1 -4.48 -3.53 9.80
C MET A 1 -3.22 -3.80 9.01
N ILE A 2 -2.38 -2.79 8.81
CA ILE A 2 -1.18 -2.87 7.96
C ILE A 2 0.05 -2.73 8.86
N GLN A 3 1.00 -3.63 8.74
CA GLN A 3 2.27 -3.60 9.47
C GLN A 3 3.45 -3.51 8.51
N GLU A 4 4.66 -3.35 9.04
CA GLU A 4 5.88 -3.46 8.25
C GLU A 4 5.94 -4.81 7.51
N GLN A 5 6.53 -4.83 6.31
CA GLN A 5 6.62 -5.97 5.41
C GLN A 5 5.29 -6.49 4.84
N THR A 6 4.16 -5.83 5.14
CA THR A 6 2.87 -6.18 4.52
C THR A 6 2.89 -5.85 3.03
N MET A 7 2.51 -6.83 2.20
CA MET A 7 2.29 -6.64 0.77
C MET A 7 0.89 -6.09 0.51
N LEU A 8 0.81 -5.04 -0.29
CA LEU A 8 -0.42 -4.33 -0.61
C LEU A 8 -0.57 -4.31 -2.13
N ASN A 9 -1.81 -4.44 -2.59
CA ASN A 9 -2.13 -4.24 -3.99
C ASN A 9 -2.38 -2.76 -4.24
N VAL A 10 -2.21 -2.33 -5.47
CA VAL A 10 -2.36 -0.93 -5.83
C VAL A 10 -3.61 -0.77 -6.67
N ALA A 11 -4.50 0.15 -6.28
CA ALA A 11 -5.76 0.47 -6.97
C ALA A 11 -5.69 1.76 -7.79
N ASP A 12 -4.55 2.44 -7.82
CA ASP A 12 -4.39 3.65 -8.61
C ASP A 12 -3.73 3.37 -9.97
N ASN A 13 -3.74 4.38 -10.84
CA ASN A 13 -3.16 4.32 -12.17
C ASN A 13 -1.70 4.80 -12.24
N SER A 14 -0.97 4.84 -11.11
CA SER A 14 0.48 5.13 -11.07
C SER A 14 1.31 4.15 -11.89
N GLY A 15 0.81 2.92 -12.06
CA GLY A 15 1.53 1.82 -12.68
C GLY A 15 2.28 0.92 -11.70
N ALA A 16 2.21 1.17 -10.39
CA ALA A 16 2.60 0.14 -9.42
C ALA A 16 1.55 -0.98 -9.41
N ARG A 17 1.98 -2.24 -9.30
CA ARG A 17 1.09 -3.41 -9.15
C ARG A 17 1.08 -3.91 -7.72
N ARG A 18 2.27 -4.06 -7.15
CA ARG A 18 2.47 -4.55 -5.79
C ARG A 18 3.52 -3.73 -5.07
N VAL A 19 3.22 -3.42 -3.83
CA VAL A 19 4.03 -2.59 -2.96
C VAL A 19 4.16 -3.23 -1.60
N MET A 20 5.24 -2.92 -0.91
CA MET A 20 5.51 -3.41 0.44
C MET A 20 5.59 -2.23 1.38
N CYS A 21 4.88 -2.31 2.51
CA CYS A 21 5.05 -1.37 3.61
C CYS A 21 6.45 -1.54 4.23
N ILE A 22 7.22 -0.46 4.28
CA ILE A 22 8.53 -0.44 4.95
C ILE A 22 8.38 0.13 6.36
N LYS A 23 7.53 1.15 6.53
CA LYS A 23 7.37 1.83 7.82
C LYS A 23 6.00 2.47 7.95
N VAL A 24 5.39 2.31 9.11
CA VAL A 24 4.17 3.05 9.49
C VAL A 24 4.57 4.42 10.03
N LEU A 25 4.00 5.51 9.49
CA LEU A 25 4.25 6.87 9.99
C LEU A 25 3.17 7.26 11.02
N GLY A 26 3.47 8.27 11.83
CA GLY A 26 2.54 8.81 12.83
C GLY A 26 2.81 8.43 14.29
N GLY A 27 4.05 8.13 14.67
CA GLY A 27 4.45 7.99 16.07
C GLY A 27 5.71 7.14 16.29
N SER A 28 6.36 7.26 17.45
CA SER A 28 7.61 6.56 17.76
C SER A 28 7.46 5.05 18.03
N HIS A 29 6.26 4.61 18.43
CA HIS A 29 5.95 3.21 18.76
C HIS A 29 4.72 2.66 18.00
N ARG A 30 4.40 3.25 16.85
CA ARG A 30 3.23 2.83 16.09
C ARG A 30 3.50 1.50 15.38
N ARG A 31 2.83 0.44 15.84
CA ARG A 31 2.97 -0.92 15.29
C ARG A 31 2.12 -1.19 14.05
N TYR A 32 0.99 -0.50 13.93
CA TYR A 32 -0.01 -0.76 12.91
C TYR A 32 -0.57 0.53 12.30
N ALA A 33 -0.77 0.50 11.00
CA ALA A 33 -1.54 1.47 10.23
C ALA A 33 -2.97 0.96 10.00
N GLY A 34 -3.93 1.85 10.17
CA GLY A 34 -5.31 1.72 9.77
C GLY A 34 -5.59 2.43 8.45
N VAL A 35 -6.87 2.56 8.14
CA VAL A 35 -7.34 3.35 7.01
C VAL A 35 -7.13 4.84 7.32
N GLY A 36 -6.58 5.59 6.37
CA GLY A 36 -6.31 7.03 6.49
C GLY A 36 -4.94 7.40 7.08
N ASP A 37 -4.19 6.42 7.59
CA ASP A 37 -2.81 6.66 8.05
C ASP A 37 -1.84 6.83 6.88
N ILE A 38 -0.67 7.43 7.16
CA ILE A 38 0.38 7.53 6.15
C ILE A 38 1.41 6.43 6.39
N ILE A 39 1.72 5.67 5.35
CA ILE A 39 2.75 4.62 5.38
C ILE A 39 3.83 4.93 4.34
N LYS A 40 5.06 4.48 4.63
CA LYS A 40 6.17 4.50 3.70
C LYS A 40 6.27 3.14 3.04
N ILE A 41 6.35 3.11 1.72
CA ILE A 41 6.31 1.89 0.92
C ILE A 41 7.50 1.79 -0.02
N THR A 42 7.73 0.59 -0.54
CA THR A 42 8.58 0.36 -1.71
C THR A 42 7.82 -0.41 -2.78
N ILE A 43 8.07 -0.07 -4.03
CA ILE A 43 7.46 -0.72 -5.18
C ILE A 43 8.21 -2.02 -5.49
N LYS A 44 7.51 -3.15 -5.39
CA LYS A 44 8.07 -4.48 -5.70
C LYS A 44 7.81 -4.87 -7.16
N GLU A 45 6.66 -4.49 -7.69
CA GLU A 45 6.26 -4.74 -9.07
C GLU A 45 5.64 -3.48 -9.67
N ALA A 46 6.09 -3.10 -10.87
CA ALA A 46 5.58 -1.98 -11.64
C ALA A 46 5.42 -2.37 -13.11
N ILE A 47 4.50 -1.73 -13.81
CA ILE A 47 4.37 -1.88 -15.27
C ILE A 47 5.55 -1.20 -15.99
N PRO A 48 6.05 -1.77 -17.08
CA PRO A 48 7.00 -1.09 -17.95
C PRO A 48 6.31 0.14 -18.57
N ARG A 49 6.96 1.31 -18.49
CA ARG A 49 6.42 2.66 -18.85
C ARG A 49 5.43 3.28 -17.85
N GLY A 50 5.31 2.74 -16.64
CA GLY A 50 4.57 3.39 -15.56
C GLY A 50 5.24 4.69 -15.10
N LYS A 51 4.51 5.51 -14.33
CA LYS A 51 5.06 6.73 -13.71
C LYS A 51 6.11 6.42 -12.63
N VAL A 52 6.06 5.20 -12.11
CA VAL A 52 6.87 4.73 -10.99
C VAL A 52 7.67 3.47 -11.37
N LYS A 53 8.85 3.31 -10.78
CA LYS A 53 9.78 2.21 -11.07
C LYS A 53 9.87 1.22 -9.91
N LYS A 54 10.26 -0.01 -10.23
CA LYS A 54 10.57 -1.02 -9.20
C LYS A 54 11.72 -0.51 -8.32
N GLY A 55 11.53 -0.60 -7.01
CA GLY A 55 12.49 -0.14 -6.01
C GLY A 55 12.23 1.28 -5.51
N ASP A 56 11.37 2.07 -6.18
CA ASP A 56 11.06 3.41 -5.72
C ASP A 56 10.40 3.38 -4.34
N VAL A 57 10.79 4.36 -3.52
CA VAL A 57 10.32 4.51 -2.14
C VAL A 57 9.44 5.74 -2.08
N LEU A 58 8.15 5.54 -1.80
CA LEU A 58 7.14 6.59 -1.80
C LEU A 58 6.40 6.63 -0.46
N LYS A 59 5.71 7.74 -0.22
CA LYS A 59 4.75 7.87 0.88
C LYS A 59 3.35 7.68 0.31
N ALA A 60 2.49 7.04 1.08
CA ALA A 60 1.12 6.75 0.71
C ALA A 60 0.20 7.07 1.86
N GLY A 61 -0.96 7.63 1.57
CA GLY A 61 -2.10 7.37 2.45
C GLY A 61 -2.47 5.89 2.30
N SER A 62 -2.56 5.14 3.39
CA SER A 62 -3.35 3.92 3.41
C SER A 62 -4.83 4.30 3.37
N GLY A 63 -5.25 4.96 2.29
CA GLY A 63 -6.64 4.99 1.84
C GLY A 63 -6.98 3.61 1.30
N ALA A 64 -6.90 2.60 2.18
CA ALA A 64 -7.45 1.29 1.91
C ALA A 64 -8.97 1.47 1.89
N HIS A 65 -9.50 1.85 0.74
CA HIS A 65 -10.90 1.57 0.49
C HIS A 65 -10.97 0.05 0.47
N GLN A 66 -11.66 -0.53 1.44
CA GLN A 66 -12.24 -1.83 1.25
C GLN A 66 -13.25 -1.63 0.12
N GLU A 67 -12.81 -1.69 -1.13
CA GLU A 67 -13.74 -2.07 -2.18
C GLU A 67 -14.17 -3.47 -1.80
N GLY A 68 -15.42 -3.58 -1.34
CA GLY A 68 -16.03 -4.80 -0.89
C GLY A 68 -15.89 -5.83 -1.99
N CYS A 69 -14.89 -6.71 -1.85
CA CYS A 69 -14.85 -7.93 -2.62
C CYS A 69 -15.91 -8.82 -1.97
N SER A 70 -17.05 -8.95 -2.64
CA SER A 70 -18.26 -9.70 -2.25
C SER A 70 -17.99 -11.21 -2.15
N SER A 71 -16.93 -11.61 -1.45
CA SER A 71 -16.51 -12.99 -1.24
C SER A 71 -15.97 -13.10 0.20
N PRO A 72 -16.63 -13.87 1.08
CA PRO A 72 -16.13 -14.06 2.44
C PRO A 72 -14.77 -14.77 2.37
N GLY A 73 -13.69 -14.06 2.72
CA GLY A 73 -12.35 -14.65 2.83
C GLY A 73 -11.20 -13.93 2.10
N ARG A 74 -11.44 -12.88 1.31
CA ARG A 74 -10.37 -12.10 0.66
C ARG A 74 -10.40 -10.63 1.08
N PHE A 75 -9.59 -10.28 2.09
CA PHE A 75 -9.29 -8.88 2.41
C PHE A 75 -8.38 -8.32 1.31
N CYS A 76 -8.95 -7.58 0.35
CA CYS A 76 -8.16 -6.89 -0.67
C CYS A 76 -7.72 -5.54 -0.11
N HIS A 77 -6.47 -5.46 0.36
CA HIS A 77 -5.86 -4.17 0.72
C HIS A 77 -5.39 -3.48 -0.55
N SER A 78 -6.24 -2.64 -1.12
CA SER A 78 -5.90 -1.83 -2.27
C SER A 78 -5.47 -0.44 -1.82
N LEU A 79 -4.29 0.01 -2.25
CA LEU A 79 -3.73 1.31 -1.92
C LEU A 79 -3.97 2.32 -3.05
N ARG A 80 -4.25 3.55 -2.66
CA ARG A 80 -4.31 4.72 -3.54
C ARG A 80 -3.39 5.79 -2.97
N TRP A 81 -2.49 6.32 -3.81
CA TRP A 81 -1.48 7.33 -3.43
C TRP A 81 -1.93 8.73 -3.85
#